data_AF-A0A845WSP1-F1
#
_entry.id   AF-A0A845WSP1-F1
#
_cell.length_a   1.000
_cell.length_b   1.000
_cell.length_c   1.000
_cell.angle_alpha   90.00
_cell.angle_beta   90.00
_cell.angle_gamma   90.00
#
_symmetry.space_group_name_H-M   'P 1'
#
loop_
_entity.id
_entity.type
_entity.pdbx_description
1 polymer ?
#
loop_
_entity_poly.entity_id
_entity_poly.type
_entity_poly.pdbx_seq_one_letter_code
_entity_poly.pdbx_strand_id
1 'polypeptide(L)'
;MVCDRTTPATNDYLLSHTLSRIVAPNIPSALIGSSDWNHIYQTVQSLPSQLTITKGFGFECPLQSSLPQADILLCIGEEGRGILAENNNINLLPETFQVHPIWQRICNFCTQWADPSSPLFDKIDHIWLEFDVNPEPAPIPLPSVFFDFFEYSILPGGGYQWVSQTALKLLLGRVLSPEVEQCLFNCFESLPSGADVFTIGAMLARDSDVVRVCMGLGPAEIIPYLNRIGWQGDTDELEALVCELANVASSLVIDLDVCQRVLPKVGLECYVRTKTETEQLLGRVIK
;
A
#
# COMPACT_ATOMS: atom_id res chain seq x y z
N MET A 1 -8.72 -24.31 21.66
CA MET A 1 -10.17 -24.27 21.44
C MET A 1 -10.35 -24.29 19.94
N VAL A 2 -10.76 -25.43 19.39
CA VAL A 2 -10.88 -25.63 17.93
C VAL A 2 -12.14 -24.92 17.48
N CYS A 3 -11.97 -23.82 16.74
CA CYS A 3 -13.09 -23.09 16.15
C CYS A 3 -13.53 -23.83 14.89
N ASP A 4 -14.78 -24.29 14.87
CA ASP A 4 -15.42 -24.95 13.74
C ASP A 4 -15.68 -23.92 12.62
N ARG A 5 -14.88 -24.00 11.55
CA ARG A 5 -14.81 -23.01 10.44
C ARG A 5 -15.86 -23.26 9.34
N THR A 6 -17.00 -23.86 9.66
CA THR A 6 -18.08 -24.12 8.69
C THR A 6 -19.32 -23.24 8.91
N THR A 7 -19.30 -22.37 9.93
CA THR A 7 -20.40 -21.45 10.20
C THR A 7 -20.21 -20.16 9.39
N PRO A 8 -21.21 -19.70 8.61
CA PRO A 8 -21.16 -18.37 7.99
C PRO A 8 -20.89 -17.34 9.08
N ALA A 9 -19.92 -16.45 8.88
CA ALA A 9 -19.61 -15.40 9.83
C ALA A 9 -20.91 -14.68 10.21
N THR A 10 -21.30 -14.80 11.48
CA THR A 10 -22.42 -14.05 12.03
C THR A 10 -22.14 -12.56 11.84
N ASN A 11 -23.19 -11.76 11.64
CA ASN A 11 -23.15 -10.31 11.32
C ASN A 11 -22.28 -9.43 12.24
N ASP A 12 -21.72 -9.97 13.32
CA ASP A 12 -20.94 -9.26 14.34
C ASP A 12 -19.42 -9.24 14.08
N TYR A 13 -18.92 -9.86 13.00
CA TYR A 13 -17.48 -9.88 12.65
C TYR A 13 -17.13 -9.16 11.34
N LEU A 14 -18.06 -8.39 10.78
CA LEU A 14 -17.80 -7.63 9.55
C LEU A 14 -16.96 -6.39 9.88
N LEU A 15 -15.93 -6.10 9.08
CA LEU A 15 -15.12 -4.88 9.23
C LEU A 15 -16.01 -3.62 9.26
N SER A 16 -17.08 -3.57 8.48
CA SER A 16 -18.04 -2.45 8.50
C SER A 16 -18.70 -2.22 9.87
N HIS A 17 -18.90 -3.28 10.67
CA HIS A 17 -19.41 -3.18 12.03
C HIS A 17 -18.33 -2.67 12.99
N THR A 18 -17.11 -3.20 12.91
CA THR A 18 -15.95 -2.69 13.64
C THR A 18 -15.73 -1.21 13.36
N LEU A 19 -15.77 -0.81 12.09
CA LEU A 19 -15.60 0.58 11.68
C LEU A 19 -16.71 1.47 12.25
N SER A 20 -17.98 1.07 12.16
CA SER A 20 -19.10 1.91 12.62
C SER A 20 -19.28 1.97 14.13
N ARG A 21 -19.00 0.89 14.87
CA ARG A 21 -19.27 0.81 16.31
C ARG A 21 -18.07 1.09 17.19
N ILE A 22 -16.86 0.82 16.70
CA ILE A 22 -15.63 0.91 17.50
C ILE A 22 -14.76 2.06 16.98
N VAL A 23 -14.48 2.11 15.67
CA VAL A 23 -13.51 3.06 15.12
C VAL A 23 -14.10 4.46 14.99
N ALA A 24 -15.16 4.62 14.19
CA ALA A 24 -15.73 5.92 13.85
C ALA A 24 -16.10 6.79 15.06
N PRO A 25 -16.66 6.25 16.18
CA PRO A 25 -16.92 7.06 17.37
C PRO A 25 -15.68 7.66 18.04
N ASN A 26 -14.49 7.11 17.75
CA ASN A 26 -13.22 7.52 18.34
C ASN A 26 -12.32 8.32 17.37
N ILE A 27 -12.75 8.52 16.12
CA ILE A 27 -12.02 9.31 15.13
C ILE A 27 -12.60 10.73 15.08
N PRO A 28 -11.79 11.79 15.25
CA PRO A 28 -12.25 13.16 15.09
C PRO A 28 -12.88 13.41 13.71
N SER A 29 -14.03 14.08 13.68
CA SER A 29 -14.70 14.46 12.41
C SER A 29 -13.90 15.45 11.56
N ALA A 30 -12.84 16.05 12.12
CA ALA A 30 -11.87 16.85 11.39
C ALA A 30 -10.93 16.01 10.52
N LEU A 31 -10.77 14.71 10.82
CA LEU A 31 -9.98 13.79 10.01
C LEU A 31 -10.85 13.10 8.98
N ILE A 32 -11.98 12.53 9.41
CA ILE A 32 -12.89 11.77 8.53
C ILE A 32 -14.31 12.29 8.67
N GLY A 33 -14.82 12.88 7.58
CA GLY A 33 -16.15 13.43 7.50
C GLY A 33 -17.24 12.35 7.46
N SER A 34 -18.49 12.76 7.72
CA SER A 34 -19.63 11.82 7.66
C SER A 34 -19.91 11.27 6.25
N SER A 35 -19.67 12.06 5.19
CA SER A 35 -19.73 11.59 3.80
C SER A 35 -18.73 10.47 3.54
N ASP A 36 -17.52 10.65 4.03
CA ASP A 36 -16.38 9.77 3.79
C ASP A 36 -16.53 8.47 4.56
N TRP A 37 -17.05 8.53 5.79
CA TRP A 37 -17.47 7.32 6.50
C TRP A 37 -18.49 6.52 5.71
N ASN A 38 -19.48 7.17 5.09
CA ASN A 38 -20.46 6.47 4.27
C ASN A 38 -19.80 5.81 3.05
N HIS A 39 -18.89 6.52 2.37
CA HIS A 39 -18.14 5.97 1.25
C HIS A 39 -17.27 4.78 1.67
N ILE A 40 -16.55 4.89 2.79
CA ILE A 40 -15.76 3.81 3.38
C ILE A 40 -16.65 2.60 3.70
N TYR A 41 -17.82 2.81 4.31
CA TYR A 41 -18.75 1.72 4.60
C TYR A 41 -19.25 1.04 3.32
N GLN A 42 -19.61 1.82 2.30
CA GLN A 42 -20.04 1.28 1.00
C GLN A 42 -18.93 0.45 0.35
N THR A 43 -17.70 0.96 0.31
CA THR A 43 -16.53 0.24 -0.21
C THR A 43 -16.34 -1.08 0.53
N VAL A 44 -16.26 -1.06 1.86
CA VAL A 44 -16.03 -2.27 2.67
C VAL A 44 -17.19 -3.26 2.58
N GLN A 45 -18.44 -2.80 2.51
CA GLN A 45 -19.61 -3.67 2.37
C GLN A 45 -19.72 -4.34 1.00
N SER A 46 -19.09 -3.75 -0.03
CA SER A 46 -19.04 -4.37 -1.36
C SER A 46 -17.99 -5.50 -1.46
N LEU A 47 -17.05 -5.56 -0.52
CA LEU A 47 -16.03 -6.61 -0.45
C LEU A 47 -16.62 -7.88 0.20
N PRO A 48 -16.16 -9.08 -0.20
CA PRO A 48 -16.48 -10.32 0.51
C PRO A 48 -16.17 -10.21 2.00
N SER A 49 -17.11 -10.63 2.85
CA SER A 49 -16.95 -10.59 4.30
C SER A 49 -15.71 -11.36 4.77
N GLN A 50 -15.31 -12.41 4.06
CA GLN A 50 -14.10 -13.18 4.37
C GLN A 50 -12.82 -12.36 4.13
N LEU A 51 -12.79 -11.45 3.14
CA LEU A 51 -11.67 -10.53 2.93
C LEU A 51 -11.60 -9.45 3.99
N THR A 52 -12.69 -9.21 4.71
CA THR A 52 -12.72 -8.25 5.82
C THR A 52 -12.07 -8.78 7.10
N ILE A 53 -11.68 -10.06 7.11
CA ILE A 53 -10.78 -10.65 8.13
C ILE A 53 -9.35 -10.29 7.73
N THR A 54 -8.99 -9.02 7.94
CA THR A 54 -7.70 -8.45 7.55
C THR A 54 -6.65 -8.63 8.65
N LYS A 55 -5.35 -8.67 8.31
CA LYS A 55 -4.24 -8.51 9.27
C LYS A 55 -4.33 -7.14 9.98
N GLY A 56 -4.93 -6.15 9.33
CA GLY A 56 -5.15 -4.80 9.84
C GLY A 56 -5.78 -3.90 8.77
N PHE A 57 -6.12 -2.67 9.14
CA PHE A 57 -6.58 -1.64 8.22
C PHE A 57 -6.05 -0.27 8.64
N GLY A 58 -6.04 0.68 7.72
CA GLY A 58 -5.56 2.05 7.93
C GLY A 58 -6.43 3.08 7.22
N PHE A 59 -6.20 4.34 7.56
CA PHE A 59 -6.79 5.48 6.86
C PHE A 59 -5.69 6.43 6.41
N GLU A 60 -5.83 6.98 5.22
CA GLU A 60 -4.99 8.08 4.74
C GLU A 60 -5.79 9.37 4.79
N CYS A 61 -5.40 10.28 5.68
CA CYS A 61 -6.07 11.57 5.87
C CYS A 61 -5.18 12.70 5.35
N PRO A 62 -5.60 13.51 4.36
CA PRO A 62 -4.81 14.62 3.87
C PRO A 62 -4.63 15.71 4.94
N LEU A 63 -3.40 15.93 5.41
CA LEU A 63 -3.11 16.87 6.51
C LEU A 63 -3.23 18.35 6.13
N GLN A 64 -3.13 18.70 4.84
CA GLN A 64 -3.25 20.07 4.34
C GLN A 64 -4.62 20.37 3.71
N SER A 65 -5.55 19.40 3.73
CA SER A 65 -6.90 19.63 3.23
C SER A 65 -7.77 20.27 4.30
N SER A 66 -8.51 21.30 3.93
CA SER A 66 -9.60 21.83 4.78
C SER A 66 -10.82 20.90 4.84
N LEU A 67 -10.87 19.89 3.98
CA LEU A 67 -11.96 18.93 3.91
C LEU A 67 -11.56 17.65 4.68
N PRO A 68 -12.41 17.17 5.60
CA PRO A 68 -12.16 15.96 6.37
C PRO A 68 -12.34 14.74 5.46
N GLN A 69 -11.25 14.36 4.80
CA GLN A 69 -11.22 13.29 3.82
C GLN A 69 -10.34 12.14 4.26
N ALA A 70 -10.75 10.92 3.93
CA ALA A 70 -9.88 9.78 4.10
C ALA A 70 -10.12 8.63 3.13
N ASP A 71 -9.03 8.00 2.71
CA ASP A 71 -9.03 6.73 1.99
C ASP A 71 -8.88 5.56 2.98
N ILE A 72 -9.15 4.33 2.53
CA ILE A 72 -9.05 3.13 3.38
C ILE A 72 -8.09 2.10 2.78
N LEU A 73 -7.25 1.55 3.65
CA LEU A 73 -6.28 0.50 3.31
C LEU A 73 -6.61 -0.77 4.08
N LEU A 74 -6.59 -1.91 3.40
CA LEU A 74 -6.84 -3.23 3.98
C LEU A 74 -5.59 -4.12 3.83
N CYS A 75 -5.06 -4.60 4.95
CA CYS A 75 -3.92 -5.50 4.99
C CYS A 75 -4.37 -6.96 4.84
N ILE A 76 -4.01 -7.58 3.73
CA ILE A 76 -4.37 -8.94 3.35
C ILE A 76 -3.16 -9.84 3.60
N GLY A 77 -3.25 -10.69 4.63
CA GLY A 77 -2.27 -11.74 4.92
C GLY A 77 -2.58 -13.09 4.30
N GLU A 78 -1.99 -14.15 4.83
CA GLU A 78 -2.14 -15.53 4.34
C GLU A 78 -3.59 -16.03 4.23
N GLU A 79 -4.46 -15.71 5.20
CA GLU A 79 -5.86 -16.13 5.14
C GLU A 79 -6.59 -15.45 3.98
N GLY A 80 -6.38 -14.14 3.80
CA GLY A 80 -6.94 -13.36 2.71
C GLY A 80 -6.37 -13.73 1.33
N ARG A 81 -5.08 -14.12 1.28
CA ARG A 81 -4.44 -14.72 0.09
C ARG A 81 -5.21 -15.93 -0.41
N GLY A 82 -5.56 -16.86 0.49
CA GLY A 82 -6.34 -18.06 0.15
C GLY A 82 -7.70 -17.71 -0.45
N ILE A 83 -8.41 -16.77 0.17
CA ILE A 83 -9.72 -16.29 -0.30
C ILE A 83 -9.64 -15.70 -1.72
N LEU A 84 -8.66 -14.83 -1.98
CA LEU A 84 -8.47 -14.22 -3.30
C LEU A 84 -8.00 -15.23 -4.35
N ALA A 85 -7.14 -16.18 -3.95
CA ALA A 85 -6.62 -17.23 -4.83
C ALA A 85 -7.69 -18.24 -5.24
N GLU A 86 -8.54 -18.65 -4.29
CA GLU A 86 -9.60 -19.63 -4.50
C GLU A 86 -10.82 -19.03 -5.20
N ASN A 87 -10.94 -17.70 -5.29
CA ASN A 87 -12.06 -17.04 -5.94
C ASN A 87 -12.35 -17.60 -7.36
N ASN A 88 -11.31 -17.98 -8.11
CA ASN A 88 -11.45 -18.58 -9.44
C ASN A 88 -12.20 -19.94 -9.43
N ASN A 89 -12.30 -20.61 -8.28
CA ASN A 89 -12.94 -21.91 -8.11
C ASN A 89 -14.27 -21.84 -7.36
N ILE A 90 -14.39 -20.92 -6.38
CA ILE A 90 -15.53 -20.87 -5.46
C ILE A 90 -16.35 -19.58 -5.52
N ASN A 91 -15.99 -18.63 -6.41
CA ASN A 91 -16.79 -17.43 -6.71
C ASN A 91 -17.16 -16.61 -5.46
N LEU A 92 -16.17 -16.33 -4.61
CA LEU A 92 -16.37 -15.55 -3.37
C LEU A 92 -16.55 -14.06 -3.61
N LEU A 93 -15.95 -13.51 -4.68
CA LEU A 93 -16.16 -12.13 -5.11
C LEU A 93 -17.54 -11.97 -5.76
N PRO A 94 -18.16 -10.77 -5.67
CA PRO A 94 -19.33 -10.45 -6.48
C PRO A 94 -19.10 -10.71 -7.97
N GLU A 95 -20.13 -11.13 -8.71
CA GLU A 95 -20.03 -11.44 -10.15
C GLU A 95 -19.42 -10.29 -10.97
N THR A 96 -19.78 -9.05 -10.62
CA THR A 96 -19.24 -7.83 -11.23
C THR A 96 -17.73 -7.71 -11.06
N PHE A 97 -17.17 -8.16 -9.94
CA PHE A 97 -15.74 -8.14 -9.67
C PHE A 97 -15.04 -9.28 -10.40
N GLN A 98 -15.66 -10.47 -10.46
CA GLN A 98 -15.10 -11.64 -11.15
C GLN A 98 -14.82 -11.38 -12.64
N VAL A 99 -15.67 -10.59 -13.30
CA VAL A 99 -15.47 -10.20 -14.71
C VAL A 99 -14.62 -8.95 -14.88
N HIS A 100 -14.28 -8.24 -13.81
CA HIS A 100 -13.51 -7.01 -13.88
C HIS A 100 -12.01 -7.29 -14.06
N PRO A 101 -11.33 -6.74 -15.09
CA PRO A 101 -9.94 -7.08 -15.39
C PRO A 101 -8.96 -6.82 -14.23
N ILE A 102 -9.13 -5.73 -13.48
CA ILE A 102 -8.29 -5.42 -12.31
C ILE A 102 -8.42 -6.52 -11.25
N TRP A 103 -9.63 -6.91 -10.90
CA TRP A 103 -9.87 -7.93 -9.88
C TRP A 103 -9.41 -9.32 -10.34
N GLN A 104 -9.53 -9.65 -11.62
CA GLN A 104 -8.92 -10.86 -12.18
C GLN A 104 -7.40 -10.87 -12.02
N ARG A 105 -6.72 -9.74 -12.26
CA ARG A 105 -5.27 -9.61 -12.05
C ARG A 105 -4.89 -9.79 -10.58
N ILE A 106 -5.66 -9.22 -9.65
CA ILE A 106 -5.47 -9.39 -8.20
C ILE A 106 -5.65 -10.85 -7.78
N CYS A 107 -6.71 -11.51 -8.24
CA CYS A 107 -6.93 -12.93 -7.98
C CYS A 107 -5.79 -13.78 -8.53
N ASN A 108 -5.36 -13.55 -9.77
CA ASN A 108 -4.24 -14.27 -10.39
C ASN A 108 -2.92 -14.06 -9.63
N PHE A 109 -2.66 -12.83 -9.18
CA PHE A 109 -1.53 -12.52 -8.32
C PHE A 109 -1.60 -13.33 -7.02
N CYS A 110 -2.77 -13.39 -6.37
CA CYS A 110 -2.95 -14.16 -5.14
C CYS A 110 -2.86 -15.67 -5.37
N THR A 111 -3.33 -16.19 -6.51
CA THR A 111 -3.13 -17.59 -6.91
C THR A 111 -1.64 -17.91 -7.01
N GLN A 112 -0.85 -17.02 -7.63
CA GLN A 112 0.60 -17.20 -7.72
C GLN A 112 1.27 -17.05 -6.35
N TRP A 113 0.82 -16.11 -5.51
CA TRP A 113 1.31 -15.97 -4.14
C TRP A 113 0.98 -17.19 -3.26
N ALA A 114 -0.12 -17.89 -3.53
CA ALA A 114 -0.49 -19.12 -2.83
C ALA A 114 0.24 -20.37 -3.33
N ASP A 115 0.89 -20.31 -4.50
CA ASP A 115 1.58 -21.44 -5.13
C ASP A 115 3.03 -21.58 -4.62
N PRO A 116 3.39 -22.67 -3.91
CA PRO A 116 4.74 -22.88 -3.39
C PRO A 116 5.85 -22.95 -4.45
N SER A 117 5.50 -23.12 -5.73
CA SER A 117 6.45 -23.08 -6.85
C SER A 117 6.72 -21.67 -7.38
N SER A 118 5.90 -20.69 -7.00
CA SER A 118 6.06 -19.29 -7.40
C SER A 118 7.05 -18.56 -6.49
N PRO A 119 7.89 -17.66 -7.03
CA PRO A 119 8.77 -16.82 -6.21
C PRO A 119 7.99 -15.84 -5.31
N LEU A 120 6.67 -15.70 -5.47
CA LEU A 120 5.86 -14.85 -4.61
C LEU A 120 5.62 -15.49 -3.23
N PHE A 121 5.57 -16.82 -3.17
CA PHE A 121 5.13 -17.58 -1.99
C PHE A 121 5.97 -17.30 -0.74
N ASP A 122 7.28 -17.22 -0.89
CA ASP A 122 8.25 -17.04 0.19
C ASP A 122 8.79 -15.60 0.30
N LYS A 123 8.48 -14.72 -0.65
CA LYS A 123 8.98 -13.34 -0.67
C LYS A 123 7.99 -12.30 -0.15
N ILE A 124 6.70 -12.52 -0.38
CA ILE A 124 5.65 -11.58 0.03
C ILE A 124 5.06 -12.01 1.37
N ASP A 125 5.07 -11.10 2.35
CA ASP A 125 4.41 -11.32 3.65
C ASP A 125 2.92 -10.98 3.61
N HIS A 126 2.58 -9.86 2.99
CA HIS A 126 1.21 -9.39 2.85
C HIS A 126 1.07 -8.40 1.69
N ILE A 127 -0.18 -8.09 1.35
CA ILE A 127 -0.50 -6.98 0.45
C ILE A 127 -1.43 -5.99 1.14
N TRP A 128 -1.34 -4.72 0.75
CA TRP A 128 -2.34 -3.71 1.04
C TRP A 128 -3.21 -3.46 -0.18
N LEU A 129 -4.52 -3.47 0.04
CA LEU A 129 -5.51 -2.97 -0.92
C LEU A 129 -5.92 -1.58 -0.46
N GLU A 130 -5.48 -0.56 -1.18
CA GLU A 130 -5.78 0.85 -0.90
C GLU A 130 -6.89 1.33 -1.83
N PHE A 131 -7.96 1.88 -1.25
CA PHE A 131 -9.12 2.36 -1.98
C PHE A 131 -9.26 3.86 -1.82
N ASP A 132 -9.07 4.57 -2.93
CA ASP A 132 -9.53 5.95 -3.08
C ASP A 132 -11.06 5.96 -2.93
N VAL A 133 -11.60 6.56 -1.88
CA VAL A 133 -13.07 6.60 -1.63
C VAL A 133 -13.69 7.95 -2.00
N ASN A 134 -12.88 8.87 -2.52
CA ASN A 134 -13.30 10.18 -3.01
C ASN A 134 -12.78 10.49 -4.43
N PRO A 135 -13.62 11.11 -5.29
CA PRO A 135 -15.06 11.34 -5.09
C PRO A 135 -15.84 10.02 -5.04
N GLU A 136 -17.15 10.07 -4.74
CA GLU A 136 -18.07 8.94 -4.51
C GLU A 136 -17.61 7.56 -5.07
N PRO A 137 -17.64 6.48 -4.27
CA PRO A 137 -17.16 5.17 -4.68
C PRO A 137 -17.77 4.70 -5.99
N ALA A 138 -16.92 4.21 -6.89
CA ALA A 138 -17.39 3.54 -8.10
C ALA A 138 -18.20 2.28 -7.73
N PRO A 139 -19.15 1.84 -8.60
CA PRO A 139 -19.91 0.61 -8.37
C PRO A 139 -19.03 -0.64 -8.15
N ILE A 140 -17.82 -0.62 -8.68
CA ILE A 140 -16.76 -1.59 -8.41
C ILE A 140 -15.58 -0.80 -7.84
N PRO A 141 -15.25 -0.91 -6.54
CA PRO A 141 -14.07 -0.29 -5.98
C PRO A 141 -12.82 -0.94 -6.58
N LEU A 142 -11.88 -0.10 -7.04
CA LEU A 142 -10.64 -0.53 -7.67
C LEU A 142 -9.50 -0.15 -6.74
N PRO A 143 -8.77 -1.12 -6.18
CA PRO A 143 -7.69 -0.80 -5.26
C PRO A 143 -6.39 -0.52 -6.02
N SER A 144 -5.56 0.37 -5.47
CA SER A 144 -4.11 0.26 -5.62
C SER A 144 -3.63 -0.95 -4.79
N VAL A 145 -2.63 -1.66 -5.29
CA VAL A 145 -2.09 -2.86 -4.63
C VAL A 145 -0.65 -2.63 -4.27
N PHE A 146 -0.35 -2.72 -2.98
CA PHE A 146 1.01 -2.68 -2.45
C PHE A 146 1.37 -4.05 -1.91
N PHE A 147 2.57 -4.53 -2.16
CA PHE A 147 3.04 -5.80 -1.61
C PHE A 147 4.30 -5.58 -0.78
N ASP A 148 4.24 -6.11 0.44
CA ASP A 148 5.28 -6.00 1.45
C ASP A 148 6.09 -7.29 1.49
N PHE A 149 7.38 -7.14 1.75
CA PHE A 149 8.32 -8.27 1.73
C PHE A 149 8.64 -8.81 3.11
N PHE A 150 9.07 -10.07 3.16
CA PHE A 150 9.93 -10.49 4.27
C PHE A 150 11.30 -9.81 4.17
N GLU A 151 11.92 -9.53 5.34
CA GLU A 151 13.26 -8.93 5.44
C GLU A 151 14.22 -9.59 4.43
N TYR A 152 15.07 -8.78 3.79
CA TYR A 152 16.09 -9.19 2.80
C TYR A 152 15.61 -9.54 1.38
N SER A 153 14.35 -9.28 1.02
CA SER A 153 13.86 -9.64 -0.33
C SER A 153 14.44 -8.78 -1.46
N ILE A 154 14.90 -7.56 -1.16
CA ILE A 154 15.53 -6.64 -2.11
C ILE A 154 16.82 -6.10 -1.49
N LEU A 155 17.96 -6.51 -2.03
CA LEU A 155 19.28 -6.02 -1.65
C LEU A 155 20.07 -5.66 -2.93
N PRO A 156 21.04 -4.73 -2.86
CA PRO A 156 21.95 -4.50 -3.97
C PRO A 156 22.69 -5.77 -4.39
N GLY A 157 22.95 -5.94 -5.68
CA GLY A 157 23.64 -7.12 -6.24
C GLY A 157 22.72 -8.22 -6.80
N GLY A 158 21.42 -7.95 -6.95
CA GLY A 158 20.46 -8.78 -7.69
C GLY A 158 19.45 -9.54 -6.83
N GLY A 159 18.66 -10.40 -7.49
CA GLY A 159 17.62 -11.22 -6.83
C GLY A 159 16.24 -10.58 -6.75
N TYR A 160 16.08 -9.37 -7.29
CA TYR A 160 14.82 -8.61 -7.33
C TYR A 160 14.09 -8.72 -8.69
N GLN A 161 14.58 -9.50 -9.65
CA GLN A 161 13.97 -9.63 -10.99
C GLN A 161 12.53 -10.14 -10.95
N TRP A 162 12.18 -10.92 -9.92
CA TRP A 162 10.82 -11.40 -9.71
C TRP A 162 9.81 -10.26 -9.51
N VAL A 163 10.25 -9.09 -9.03
CA VAL A 163 9.39 -7.90 -8.84
C VAL A 163 8.81 -7.47 -10.18
N SER A 164 9.63 -7.27 -11.20
CA SER A 164 9.15 -6.88 -12.53
C SER A 164 8.59 -8.06 -13.33
N GLN A 165 9.27 -9.21 -13.31
CA GLN A 165 8.99 -10.34 -14.20
C GLN A 165 7.79 -11.19 -13.75
N THR A 166 7.47 -11.16 -12.45
CA THR A 166 6.36 -11.93 -11.87
C THR A 166 5.33 -11.00 -11.22
N ALA A 167 5.68 -10.30 -10.14
CA ALA A 167 4.73 -9.56 -9.31
C ALA A 167 4.01 -8.44 -10.09
N LEU A 168 4.77 -7.47 -10.59
CA LEU A 168 4.23 -6.35 -11.36
C LEU A 168 3.62 -6.81 -12.67
N LYS A 169 4.20 -7.82 -13.34
CA LYS A 169 3.61 -8.39 -14.56
C LYS A 169 2.19 -8.92 -14.31
N LEU A 170 1.96 -9.60 -13.19
CA LEU A 170 0.63 -10.12 -12.83
C LEU A 170 -0.34 -8.99 -12.51
N LEU A 171 0.07 -8.02 -11.68
CA LEU A 171 -0.78 -6.91 -11.26
C LEU A 171 -1.12 -5.96 -12.42
N LEU A 172 -0.16 -5.64 -13.28
CA LEU A 172 -0.33 -4.78 -14.45
C LEU A 172 -0.90 -5.53 -15.65
N GLY A 173 -0.85 -6.87 -15.66
CA GLY A 173 -1.28 -7.70 -16.79
C GLY A 173 -0.40 -7.54 -18.04
N ARG A 174 0.75 -6.88 -17.91
CA ARG A 174 1.74 -6.62 -18.96
C ARG A 174 3.12 -6.54 -18.33
N VAL A 175 4.16 -6.77 -19.12
CA VAL A 175 5.53 -6.49 -18.68
C VAL A 175 5.77 -4.98 -18.62
N LEU A 176 6.63 -4.53 -17.71
CA LEU A 176 7.13 -3.17 -17.73
C LEU A 176 7.90 -2.92 -19.03
N SER A 177 7.93 -1.66 -19.48
CA SER A 177 8.87 -1.27 -20.53
C SER A 177 10.31 -1.40 -20.03
N PRO A 178 11.28 -1.68 -20.92
CA PRO A 178 12.69 -1.79 -20.53
C PRO A 178 13.21 -0.56 -19.78
N GLU A 179 12.73 0.64 -20.13
CA GLU A 179 13.12 1.90 -19.49
C GLU A 179 12.62 1.98 -18.05
N VAL A 180 11.36 1.59 -17.80
CA VAL A 180 10.79 1.59 -16.44
C VAL A 180 11.45 0.51 -15.59
N GLU A 181 11.67 -0.68 -16.13
CA GLU A 181 12.37 -1.77 -15.42
C GLU A 181 13.80 -1.37 -15.07
N GLN A 182 14.53 -0.76 -16.00
CA GLN A 182 15.89 -0.30 -15.74
C GLN A 182 15.93 0.83 -14.69
N CYS A 183 14.95 1.74 -14.69
CA CYS A 183 14.83 2.78 -13.68
C CYS A 183 14.55 2.19 -12.29
N LEU A 184 13.63 1.22 -12.21
CA LEU A 184 13.32 0.49 -10.99
C LEU A 184 14.55 -0.23 -10.43
N PHE A 185 15.29 -0.96 -11.27
CA PHE A 185 16.48 -1.67 -10.85
C PHE A 185 17.62 -0.73 -10.45
N ASN A 186 17.74 0.43 -11.10
CA ASN A 186 18.68 1.46 -10.68
C ASN A 186 18.36 1.97 -9.25
N CYS A 187 17.08 2.06 -8.88
CA CYS A 187 16.69 2.41 -7.51
C CYS A 187 17.18 1.36 -6.50
N PHE A 188 17.05 0.06 -6.83
CA PHE A 188 17.48 -1.04 -5.96
C PHE A 188 19.00 -1.16 -5.84
N GLU A 189 19.73 -1.08 -6.96
CA GLU A 189 21.20 -1.17 -6.97
C GLU A 189 21.87 0.04 -6.32
N SER A 190 21.16 1.17 -6.26
CA SER A 190 21.67 2.40 -5.65
C SER A 190 21.44 2.48 -4.14
N LEU A 191 20.76 1.51 -3.51
CA LEU A 191 20.45 1.57 -2.08
C LEU A 191 21.72 1.70 -1.23
N PRO A 192 21.77 2.63 -0.26
CA PRO A 192 22.89 2.72 0.66
C PRO A 192 22.88 1.54 1.65
N SER A 193 24.01 1.35 2.34
CA SER A 193 24.11 0.29 3.35
C SER A 193 23.12 0.54 4.49
N GLY A 194 22.36 -0.50 4.87
CA GLY A 194 21.35 -0.41 5.91
C GLY A 194 20.00 0.14 5.44
N ALA A 195 19.85 0.46 4.15
CA ALA A 195 18.55 0.75 3.55
C ALA A 195 17.81 -0.52 3.13
N ASP A 196 16.49 -0.45 3.15
CA ASP A 196 15.61 -1.53 2.78
C ASP A 196 14.42 -1.02 1.97
N VAL A 197 14.10 -1.74 0.88
CA VAL A 197 12.82 -1.57 0.19
C VAL A 197 11.88 -2.57 0.83
N PHE A 198 10.84 -2.08 1.48
CA PHE A 198 9.90 -2.93 2.22
C PHE A 198 8.54 -3.05 1.53
N THR A 199 8.19 -2.11 0.64
CA THR A 199 6.92 -2.13 -0.10
C THR A 199 7.09 -1.66 -1.54
N ILE A 200 6.37 -2.33 -2.46
CA ILE A 200 6.19 -1.89 -3.85
C ILE A 200 4.71 -1.76 -4.16
N GLY A 201 4.31 -0.63 -4.76
CA GLY A 201 2.94 -0.29 -5.12
C GLY A 201 2.67 -0.29 -6.62
N ALA A 202 1.55 -0.87 -7.03
CA ALA A 202 0.96 -0.75 -8.35
C ALA A 202 -0.37 0.02 -8.24
N MET A 203 -0.43 1.20 -8.86
CA MET A 203 -1.60 2.11 -8.81
C MET A 203 -2.71 1.67 -9.78
N LEU A 204 -3.31 0.48 -9.57
CA LEU A 204 -4.19 -0.16 -10.56
C LEU A 204 -5.47 0.61 -10.88
N ALA A 205 -5.93 1.49 -9.98
CA ALA A 205 -7.07 2.37 -10.21
C ALA A 205 -6.80 3.44 -11.29
N ARG A 206 -5.53 3.62 -11.69
CA ARG A 206 -5.07 4.65 -12.63
C ARG A 206 -4.48 3.97 -13.86
N ASP A 207 -4.72 4.53 -15.05
CA ASP A 207 -4.06 4.05 -16.28
C ASP A 207 -2.64 4.61 -16.36
N SER A 208 -1.72 3.98 -15.64
CA SER A 208 -0.34 4.44 -15.49
C SER A 208 0.63 3.26 -15.36
N ASP A 209 1.84 3.42 -15.88
CA ASP A 209 2.98 2.51 -15.65
C ASP A 209 3.82 2.91 -14.43
N VAL A 210 3.32 3.82 -13.60
CA VAL A 210 4.01 4.25 -12.38
C VAL A 210 3.99 3.14 -11.34
N VAL A 211 5.18 2.80 -10.85
CA VAL A 211 5.41 1.87 -9.75
C VAL A 211 5.89 2.66 -8.55
N ARG A 212 5.20 2.55 -7.41
CA ARG A 212 5.65 3.19 -6.17
C ARG A 212 6.66 2.28 -5.47
N VAL A 213 7.74 2.86 -4.97
CA VAL A 213 8.78 2.18 -4.19
C VAL A 213 8.89 2.89 -2.85
N CYS A 214 8.58 2.18 -1.77
CA CYS A 214 8.71 2.67 -0.40
C CYS A 214 9.97 2.07 0.22
N MET A 215 10.83 2.92 0.77
CA MET A 215 12.12 2.47 1.32
C MET A 215 12.52 3.23 2.57
N GLY A 216 13.07 2.48 3.54
CA GLY A 216 13.66 3.03 4.74
C GLY A 216 15.05 3.57 4.45
N LEU A 217 15.29 4.83 4.82
CA LEU A 217 16.59 5.48 4.70
C LEU A 217 16.93 6.25 5.97
N GLY A 218 18.21 6.20 6.35
CA GLY A 218 18.73 7.15 7.33
C GLY A 218 18.56 8.58 6.80
N PRO A 219 18.16 9.57 7.62
CA PRO A 219 17.92 10.93 7.16
C PRO A 219 19.10 11.54 6.36
N ALA A 220 20.34 11.27 6.79
CA ALA A 220 21.54 11.74 6.11
C ALA A 220 21.82 11.07 4.75
N GLU A 221 21.18 9.93 4.47
CA GLU A 221 21.36 9.17 3.23
C GLU A 221 20.30 9.52 2.16
N ILE A 222 19.18 10.18 2.54
CA ILE A 222 18.07 10.49 1.62
C ILE A 222 18.56 11.32 0.43
N ILE A 223 19.18 12.48 0.69
CA ILE A 223 19.64 13.38 -0.38
C ILE A 223 20.76 12.74 -1.23
N PRO A 224 21.82 12.15 -0.64
CA PRO A 224 22.83 11.43 -1.42
C PRO A 224 22.26 10.31 -2.30
N TYR A 225 21.26 9.56 -1.80
CA TYR A 225 20.61 8.50 -2.56
C TYR A 225 19.81 9.05 -3.75
N LEU A 226 18.98 10.08 -3.54
CA LEU A 226 18.18 10.70 -4.60
C LEU A 226 19.07 11.27 -5.73
N ASN A 227 20.19 11.89 -5.37
CA ASN A 227 21.18 12.36 -6.34
C ASN A 227 21.79 11.20 -7.14
N ARG A 228 22.08 10.07 -6.50
CA ARG A 228 22.67 8.87 -7.14
C ARG A 228 21.73 8.26 -8.19
N ILE A 229 20.43 8.24 -7.93
CA ILE A 229 19.42 7.72 -8.86
C ILE A 229 18.97 8.76 -9.91
N GLY A 230 19.51 9.97 -9.87
CA GLY A 230 19.24 11.03 -10.83
C GLY A 230 17.89 11.73 -10.64
N TRP A 231 17.38 11.79 -9.40
CA TRP A 231 16.18 12.56 -9.08
C TRP A 231 16.37 14.06 -9.38
N GLN A 232 15.32 14.72 -9.87
CA GLN A 232 15.38 16.09 -10.40
C GLN A 232 14.44 17.06 -9.65
N GLY A 233 14.05 16.72 -8.42
CA GLY A 233 13.23 17.62 -7.59
C GLY A 233 14.05 18.66 -6.85
N ASP A 234 13.40 19.40 -5.95
CA ASP A 234 14.03 20.43 -5.14
C ASP A 234 14.76 19.80 -3.93
N THR A 235 16.08 19.65 -4.08
CA THR A 235 16.94 19.06 -3.06
C THR A 235 17.03 19.92 -1.80
N ASP A 236 17.03 21.25 -1.95
CA ASP A 236 17.20 22.17 -0.81
C ASP A 236 15.93 22.19 0.06
N GLU A 237 14.75 22.23 -0.58
CA GLU A 237 13.46 22.12 0.11
C GLU A 237 13.33 20.78 0.83
N LEU A 238 13.67 19.68 0.15
CA LEU A 238 13.58 18.35 0.73
C LEU A 238 14.56 18.15 1.89
N GLU A 239 15.80 18.63 1.77
CA GLU A 239 16.80 18.53 2.84
C GLU A 239 16.33 19.26 4.10
N ALA A 240 15.81 20.48 3.94
CA ALA A 240 15.25 21.25 5.05
C ALA A 240 14.11 20.49 5.75
N LEU A 241 13.21 19.90 4.98
CA LEU A 241 12.09 19.11 5.50
C LEU A 241 12.56 17.84 6.21
N VAL A 242 13.50 17.09 5.62
CA VAL A 242 14.08 15.88 6.22
C VAL A 242 14.77 16.21 7.55
N CYS A 243 15.55 17.30 7.61
CA CYS A 243 16.17 17.76 8.85
C CYS A 243 15.12 18.12 9.90
N GLU A 244 14.03 18.78 9.50
CA GLU A 244 12.93 19.11 10.41
C GLU A 244 12.28 17.85 10.99
N LEU A 245 11.94 16.88 10.15
CA LEU A 245 11.20 15.67 10.52
C LEU A 245 12.06 14.67 11.29
N ALA A 246 13.36 14.55 10.98
CA ALA A 246 14.28 13.66 11.68
C ALA A 246 14.45 13.98 13.18
N ASN A 247 14.07 15.19 13.61
CA ASN A 247 14.10 15.57 15.02
C ASN A 247 12.91 15.06 15.84
N VAL A 248 11.84 14.60 15.17
CA VAL A 248 10.59 14.18 15.82
C VAL A 248 10.17 12.76 15.43
N ALA A 249 10.51 12.29 14.24
CA ALA A 249 10.23 10.94 13.78
C ALA A 249 11.29 9.96 14.29
N SER A 250 10.85 8.78 14.70
CA SER A 250 11.72 7.66 15.07
C SER A 250 12.40 7.02 13.85
N SER A 251 11.73 7.06 12.69
CA SER A 251 12.28 6.64 11.39
C SER A 251 11.55 7.36 10.26
N LEU A 252 12.24 7.47 9.13
CA LEU A 252 11.69 8.04 7.90
C LEU A 252 11.69 6.98 6.80
N VAL A 253 10.63 7.01 6.00
CA VAL A 253 10.50 6.28 4.74
C VAL A 253 10.34 7.30 3.63
N ILE A 254 10.91 6.99 2.46
CA ILE A 254 10.63 7.74 1.24
C ILE A 254 9.77 6.90 0.28
N ASP A 255 8.83 7.57 -0.36
CA ASP A 255 8.01 7.00 -1.43
C ASP A 255 8.40 7.61 -2.76
N LEU A 256 8.85 6.77 -3.68
CA LEU A 256 9.27 7.16 -5.01
C LEU A 256 8.34 6.58 -6.07
N ASP A 257 7.80 7.46 -6.90
CA ASP A 257 7.05 7.05 -8.09
C ASP A 257 8.04 6.86 -9.26
N VAL A 258 8.20 5.61 -9.68
CA VAL A 258 9.13 5.17 -10.72
C VAL A 258 8.40 4.97 -12.04
N CYS A 259 8.89 5.62 -13.09
CA CYS A 259 8.49 5.41 -14.48
C CYS A 259 9.77 5.29 -15.33
N GLN A 260 9.81 5.87 -16.54
CA GLN A 260 11.05 5.97 -17.34
C GLN A 260 12.16 6.74 -16.61
N ARG A 261 11.76 7.54 -15.60
CA ARG A 261 12.59 8.21 -14.61
C ARG A 261 11.84 8.24 -13.29
N VAL A 262 12.55 8.49 -12.19
CA VAL A 262 11.92 8.80 -10.90
C VAL A 262 11.20 10.14 -11.03
N LEU A 263 9.93 10.18 -10.65
CA LEU A 263 9.13 11.40 -10.73
C LEU A 263 9.58 12.44 -9.68
N PRO A 264 9.36 13.74 -9.92
CA PRO A 264 9.88 14.78 -9.03
C PRO A 264 9.26 14.81 -7.63
N LYS A 265 8.04 14.30 -7.45
CA LYS A 265 7.38 14.28 -6.13
C LYS A 265 7.91 13.10 -5.32
N VAL A 266 8.30 13.38 -4.07
CA VAL A 266 8.73 12.39 -3.08
C VAL A 266 7.74 12.38 -1.92
N GLY A 267 7.26 11.20 -1.53
CA GLY A 267 6.53 11.02 -0.27
C GLY A 267 7.51 10.86 0.89
N LEU A 268 7.15 11.37 2.06
CA LEU A 268 7.88 11.15 3.31
C LEU A 268 6.91 10.57 4.33
N GLU A 269 7.14 9.34 4.75
CA GLU A 269 6.39 8.73 5.85
C GLU A 269 7.20 8.88 7.14
N CYS A 270 6.54 9.34 8.20
CA CYS A 270 7.14 9.57 9.50
C CYS A 270 6.56 8.59 10.52
N TYR A 271 7.41 7.71 11.05
CA TYR A 271 7.00 6.81 12.11
C TYR A 271 7.28 7.43 13.47
N VAL A 272 6.25 7.48 14.31
CA VAL A 272 6.28 7.99 15.67
C VAL A 272 5.93 6.88 16.65
N ARG A 273 6.62 6.82 17.78
CA ARG A 273 6.45 5.78 18.82
C ARG A 273 5.61 6.25 19.98
N THR A 274 5.50 7.56 20.16
CA THR A 274 4.82 8.14 21.31
C THR A 274 3.78 9.16 20.90
N LYS A 275 2.78 9.36 21.77
CA LYS A 275 1.80 10.42 21.61
C LYS A 275 2.47 11.79 21.52
N THR A 276 3.50 12.03 22.32
CA THR A 276 4.28 13.28 22.32
C THR A 276 4.95 13.52 20.97
N GLU A 277 5.60 12.51 20.39
CA GLU A 277 6.19 12.61 19.03
C GLU A 277 5.11 12.90 17.99
N THR A 278 3.93 12.28 18.12
CA THR A 278 2.79 12.52 17.23
C THR A 278 2.34 13.98 17.30
N GLU A 279 2.12 14.53 18.50
CA GLU A 279 1.70 15.91 18.69
C GLU A 279 2.75 16.91 18.16
N GLN A 280 4.03 16.62 18.36
CA GLN A 280 5.13 17.44 17.85
C GLN A 280 5.22 17.41 16.31
N LEU A 281 5.05 16.23 15.71
CA LEU A 281 5.02 16.07 14.26
C LEU A 281 3.84 16.83 13.66
N LEU A 282 2.63 16.63 14.19
CA LEU A 282 1.43 17.30 13.71
C LEU A 282 1.54 18.83 13.80
N GLY A 283 2.10 19.37 14.89
CA GLY A 283 2.34 20.80 15.03
C GLY A 283 3.35 21.41 14.05
N ARG A 284 4.14 20.56 13.35
CA ARG A 284 5.09 21.00 12.31
C ARG A 284 4.51 20.91 10.91
N VAL A 285 3.75 19.86 10.63
CA VAL A 285 3.22 19.57 9.28
C VAL A 285 1.84 20.20 9.03
N ILE A 286 1.07 20.48 10.06
CA ILE A 286 -0.20 21.23 10.00
C ILE A 286 0.09 22.68 10.40
N LYS A 287 0.41 23.53 9.42
CA LYS A 287 0.59 24.98 9.60
C LYS A 287 -0.63 25.73 9.07
#